data_AF-A0A8X8CJD3-F1
#
_entry.id   AF-A0A8X8CJD3-F1
#
_cell.length_a   1.000
_cell.length_b   1.000
_cell.length_c   1.000
_cell.angle_alpha   90.00
_cell.angle_beta   90.00
_cell.angle_gamma   90.00
#
_symmetry.space_group_name_H-M   'P 1'
#
loop_
_entity.id
_entity.type
_entity.pdbx_description
1 polymer ?
#
loop_
_entity_poly.entity_id
_entity_poly.type
_entity_poly.pdbx_seq_one_letter_code
_entity_poly.pdbx_strand_id
1 'polypeptide(L)' 'MLRPTSPGTGVIAGGAVRIVLEMAGVENALGKQLRSKNVLNNARATVVAVQKMTQFNDVACERGIPMEELWK' A
#
# COMPACT_ATOMS: atom_id res chain seq x y z
N MET A 1 -2.82 1.80 8.40
CA MET A 1 -1.38 1.73 8.07
C MET A 1 -1.17 0.57 7.12
N LEU A 2 -0.46 0.77 6.01
CA LEU A 2 -0.08 -0.25 5.03
C LEU A 2 1.45 -0.29 4.92
N ARG A 3 2.04 -1.47 4.78
CA ARG A 3 3.47 -1.67 4.58
C ARG A 3 3.73 -2.78 3.57
N PRO A 4 4.79 -2.66 2.75
CA PRO A 4 5.27 -3.77 1.93
C PRO A 4 5.84 -4.88 2.82
N THR A 5 5.82 -6.11 2.31
CA THR A 5 6.38 -7.29 2.99
C THR A 5 7.19 -8.13 2.03
N SER A 6 8.04 -9.00 2.58
CA SER A 6 8.78 -9.98 1.81
C SER A 6 7.83 -10.91 1.02
N PRO A 7 8.27 -11.42 -0.15
CA PRO A 7 7.49 -12.38 -0.92
C PRO A 7 7.20 -13.65 -0.11
N GLY A 8 6.00 -14.21 -0.28
CA GLY A 8 5.55 -15.40 0.44
C GLY A 8 4.87 -15.13 1.78
N THR A 9 4.74 -13.87 2.19
CA THR A 9 4.05 -13.50 3.45
C THR A 9 2.53 -13.50 3.29
N GLY A 10 2.02 -13.26 2.08
CA GLY A 10 0.59 -13.09 1.83
C GLY A 10 0.06 -11.73 2.30
N VAL A 11 -1.27 -11.58 2.29
CA VAL A 11 -1.97 -10.37 2.75
C VAL A 11 -2.43 -10.52 4.19
N ILE A 12 -1.74 -9.84 5.11
CA ILE A 12 -2.08 -9.85 6.54
C ILE A 12 -2.71 -8.49 6.89
N ALA A 13 -4.04 -8.43 6.86
CA ALA A 13 -4.79 -7.22 7.20
C ALA A 13 -6.16 -7.51 7.82
N GLY A 14 -6.81 -6.47 8.38
CA GLY A 14 -8.20 -6.55 8.84
C GLY A 14 -9.18 -6.74 7.67
N GLY A 15 -10.31 -7.44 7.89
CA GLY A 15 -11.18 -7.96 6.83
C GLY A 15 -11.51 -6.98 5.68
N ALA A 16 -11.94 -5.76 5.98
CA ALA A 16 -12.26 -4.75 4.95
C ALA A 16 -11.05 -4.38 4.09
N VAL A 17 -9.90 -4.17 4.73
CA VAL A 17 -8.64 -3.81 4.06
C VAL A 17 -8.11 -4.98 3.26
N ARG A 18 -8.18 -6.20 3.83
CA ARG A 18 -7.72 -7.43 3.22
C ARG A 18 -8.47 -7.72 1.91
N ILE A 19 -9.80 -7.66 1.92
CA ILE A 19 -10.62 -7.91 0.72
C ILE A 19 -10.25 -6.94 -0.39
N VAL A 20 -10.09 -5.65 -0.08
CA VAL A 20 -9.71 -4.65 -1.09
C VAL A 20 -8.33 -4.95 -1.69
N LEU A 21 -7.35 -5.32 -0.86
CA LEU A 21 -5.99 -5.63 -1.33
C LEU A 21 -5.91 -6.93 -2.13
N GLU A 22 -6.61 -7.99 -1.70
CA GLU A 22 -6.68 -9.26 -2.42
C GLU A 22 -7.38 -9.09 -3.79
N MET A 23 -8.48 -8.33 -3.84
CA MET A 23 -9.17 -8.03 -5.10
C MET A 23 -8.37 -7.12 -6.04
N ALA A 24 -7.48 -6.30 -5.49
CA ALA A 24 -6.54 -5.50 -6.27
C ALA A 24 -5.36 -6.32 -6.83
N GLY A 25 -5.25 -7.62 -6.48
CA GLY A 25 -4.17 -8.50 -6.92
C GLY A 25 -2.86 -8.31 -6.15
N VAL A 26 -2.88 -7.66 -4.98
CA VAL A 26 -1.69 -7.50 -4.14
C VAL A 26 -1.44 -8.80 -3.40
N GLU A 27 -0.32 -9.44 -3.66
CA GLU A 27 0.02 -10.73 -3.03
C GLU A 27 0.61 -10.56 -1.62
N ASN A 28 1.41 -9.52 -1.40
CA ASN A 28 2.23 -9.37 -0.20
C ASN A 28 2.03 -7.97 0.40
N ALA A 29 1.30 -7.91 1.53
CA ALA A 29 1.09 -6.65 2.23
C ALA A 29 0.75 -6.87 3.71
N LEU A 30 1.25 -5.98 4.56
CA LEU A 30 0.88 -5.91 5.97
C LEU A 30 0.04 -4.66 6.22
N GLY A 31 -1.15 -4.86 6.76
CA GLY A 31 -2.13 -3.80 7.00
C GLY A 31 -2.68 -3.81 8.42
N LYS A 32 -2.63 -2.67 9.10
CA LYS A 32 -3.34 -2.47 10.37
C LYS A 32 -4.33 -1.31 10.27
N GLN A 33 -5.61 -1.61 10.47
CA GLN A 33 -6.64 -0.61 10.72
C GLN A 33 -6.48 -0.07 12.16
N LEU A 34 -6.44 1.25 12.30
CA LEU A 34 -6.30 1.93 13.59
C LEU A 34 -7.60 2.67 13.90
N ARG A 35 -7.99 2.71 15.18
CA ARG A 35 -9.16 3.43 15.71
C ARG A 35 -10.51 2.79 15.32
N SER A 36 -11.04 3.07 14.11
CA SER A 36 -12.42 2.74 13.75
C SER A 36 -12.60 1.31 13.24
N LYS A 37 -13.75 0.71 13.57
CA LYS A 37 -14.19 -0.61 13.10
C LYS A 37 -15.16 -0.54 11.90
N ASN A 38 -15.47 0.65 11.39
CA ASN A 38 -16.41 0.81 10.28
C ASN A 38 -15.83 0.25 8.97
N VAL A 39 -16.46 -0.81 8.45
CA VAL A 39 -16.04 -1.56 7.26
C VAL A 39 -15.96 -0.68 6.01
N LEU A 40 -16.99 0.13 5.73
CA LEU A 40 -17.06 0.94 4.52
C LEU A 40 -15.96 2.02 4.51
N ASN A 41 -15.78 2.69 5.63
CA ASN A 41 -14.75 3.73 5.74
C ASN A 41 -13.35 3.14 5.70
N ASN A 42 -13.14 1.95 6.27
CA ASN A 42 -11.85 1.27 6.21
C ASN A 42 -11.52 0.81 4.78
N ALA A 43 -12.51 0.34 4.02
CA ALA A 43 -12.33 0.02 2.60
C ALA A 43 -11.98 1.27 1.78
N ARG A 44 -12.76 2.36 1.93
CA ARG A 44 -12.49 3.64 1.27
C ARG A 44 -11.12 4.23 1.63
N ALA A 45 -10.75 4.16 2.91
CA ALA A 45 -9.43 4.62 3.37
C ALA A 45 -8.29 3.81 2.75
N THR A 46 -8.50 2.52 2.50
CA THR A 46 -7.53 1.66 1.82
C THR A 46 -7.32 2.10 0.38
N VAL A 47 -8.41 2.37 -0.36
CA VAL A 47 -8.36 2.90 -1.73
C VAL A 47 -7.62 4.23 -1.78
N VAL A 48 -7.93 5.16 -0.88
CA VAL A 48 -7.22 6.46 -0.81
C VAL A 48 -5.75 6.27 -0.46
N ALA A 49 -5.40 5.31 0.39
CA ALA A 49 -4.02 5.06 0.78
C ALA A 49 -3.17 4.55 -0.40
N VAL A 50 -3.71 3.62 -1.22
CA VAL A 50 -2.99 3.11 -2.40
C VAL A 50 -2.93 4.12 -3.54
N GLN A 51 -3.96 4.96 -3.71
CA GLN A 51 -3.95 6.04 -4.70
C GLN A 51 -2.87 7.10 -4.45
N LYS A 52 -2.48 7.30 -3.19
CA LYS A 52 -1.42 8.25 -2.80
C LYS A 52 -0.02 7.67 -2.86
N MET A 53 0.14 6.37 -3.16
CA MET A 53 1.47 5.78 -3.30
C MET A 53 2.09 6.22 -4.63
N THR A 54 3.34 6.67 -4.56
CA THR A 54 4.13 7.07 -5.73
C THR A 54 5.17 5.99 -6.03
N GLN A 55 5.43 5.74 -7.31
CA GLN A 55 6.48 4.82 -7.71
C GLN A 55 7.84 5.54 -7.73
N PHE A 56 8.92 4.77 -7.59
CA PHE A 56 10.28 5.33 -7.61
C PHE A 56 10.59 6.10 -8.89
N ASN A 57 10.09 5.63 -10.03
CA ASN A 57 10.30 6.27 -11.33
C ASN A 57 9.68 7.67 -11.40
N ASP A 58 8.46 7.82 -10.87
CA ASP A 58 7.75 9.10 -10.84
C ASP A 58 8.49 10.08 -9.93
N VAL A 59 8.94 9.63 -8.76
CA VAL A 59 9.69 10.45 -7.80
C VAL A 59 11.05 10.86 -8.37
N ALA A 60 11.74 9.98 -9.10
CA ALA A 60 13.00 10.30 -9.76
C ALA A 60 12.81 11.40 -10.82
N CYS A 61 11.75 11.29 -11.62
CA CYS A 61 11.38 12.27 -12.63
C CYS A 61 11.01 13.63 -12.01
N GLU A 62 10.17 13.64 -10.97
CA GLU A 62 9.77 14.86 -10.27
C GLU A 62 10.96 15.59 -9.62
N ARG A 63 11.93 14.84 -9.11
CA ARG A 63 13.13 15.40 -8.46
C ARG A 63 14.27 15.73 -9.43
N GLY A 64 14.23 15.21 -10.66
CA GLY A 64 15.30 15.39 -11.65
C GLY A 64 16.61 14.68 -11.27
N ILE A 65 16.55 13.64 -10.44
CA ILE A 65 17.71 12.89 -9.94
C ILE A 65 17.74 11.51 -10.64
N PRO A 66 18.91 11.01 -11.08
CA PRO A 66 19.01 9.67 -11.66
C PRO A 66 18.61 8.60 -10.64
N MET A 67 17.94 7.53 -11.12
CA MET A 67 17.43 6.44 -10.25
C MET A 67 18.53 5.83 -9.36
N GLU A 68 19.76 5.75 -9.85
CA GLU A 68 20.91 5.21 -9.12
C GLU A 68 21.24 6.02 -7.86
N GLU A 69 21.03 7.33 -7.89
CA GLU A 69 21.25 8.20 -6.72
C GLU A 69 20.09 8.14 -5.74
N LEU A 70 18.88 7.83 -6.23
CA LEU A 70 17.70 7.63 -5.38
C LEU A 70 17.74 6.29 -4.62
N TRP A 71 18.43 5.29 -5.18
CA TRP A 71 18.53 3.94 -4.61
C TRP A 71 19.78 3.70 -3.77
N LYS A 72 20.75 4.63 -3.79
CA LYS A 72 21.92 4.61 -2.89
C LYS A 72 21.51 4.89 -1.45
#